data_AF-A0A970R7M0-F1
#
_entry.id   AF-A0A970R7M0-F1
#
_cell.length_a   1.000
_cell.length_b   1.000
_cell.length_c   1.000
_cell.angle_alpha   90.00
_cell.angle_beta   90.00
_cell.angle_gamma   90.00
#
_symmetry.space_group_name_H-M   'P 1'
#
loop_
_entity.id
_entity.type
_entity.pdbx_description
1 polymer ?
#
loop_
_entity_poly.entity_id
_entity_poly.type
_entity_poly.pdbx_seq_one_letter_code
_entity_poly.pdbx_strand_id
1 'polypeptide(L)'
;MTPQQFSQKLKQQQAELKRYIERDAFIFSGLKAHKQLSQALSLLKDDKGAIMPYYQFEQEIVKLNNTYNKLYLEAEYEFAVHSAQSADRWSNLQEDTDRYWLQYRTAQDDRVREDHAELAGTTLPKSDPFWDSYYPPNGWRCRCVAVEVLARDNKLSDSKEAIKKGETSTTQIGKNGKNKLEMFRFNPGKQQKLFPPKNSYVPKGCGGTLAITNAAFLALDDEGCRAKKLIEEKAKENQNKYIQKIYEQATEFGNKSKAIARELGIKVTPVNLKKQNRIIEKANLDYGGDISKVNDIVRNTFVASGDKIEKTIQAISKKFEVVNIKRQNTPEGYTGVLMNVKQNGVIMECQVNTPQMIFGKSKGYNKVLDKTDIKQLENGAKLLGIEAGKGHGYYERIRVLDDEIDKSLIKSLTSESKAYYKKIRSIEINAPQK
;
A
#
# COMPACT_ATOMS: atom_id res chain seq x y z
N MET A 1 16.87 6.36 14.86
CA MET A 1 15.87 5.30 15.13
C MET A 1 16.47 4.34 16.14
N THR A 2 15.77 3.96 17.21
CA THR A 2 16.33 3.00 18.18
C THR A 2 16.38 1.59 17.60
N PRO A 3 17.26 0.68 18.08
CA PRO A 3 17.32 -0.70 17.59
C PRO A 3 15.98 -1.45 17.68
N GLN A 4 15.19 -1.18 18.72
CA GLN A 4 13.84 -1.75 18.88
C GLN A 4 12.87 -1.21 17.82
N GLN A 5 12.87 0.11 17.57
CA GLN A 5 12.05 0.73 16.51
C GLN A 5 12.45 0.23 15.12
N PHE A 6 13.75 -0.01 14.90
CA PHE A 6 14.25 -0.60 13.65
C PHE A 6 13.75 -2.03 13.45
N SER A 7 13.89 -2.88 14.47
CA SER A 7 13.39 -4.26 14.44
C SER A 7 11.87 -4.32 14.20
N GLN A 8 11.11 -3.42 14.83
CA GLN A 8 9.66 -3.39 14.69
C GLN A 8 9.21 -2.95 13.29
N LYS A 9 9.87 -1.94 12.70
CA LYS A 9 9.64 -1.48 11.32
C LYS A 9 9.94 -2.59 10.31
N LEU A 10 11.06 -3.29 10.49
CA LEU A 10 11.46 -4.41 9.63
C LEU A 10 10.42 -5.53 9.67
N LYS A 11 9.98 -5.93 10.87
CA LYS A 11 8.93 -6.96 11.05
C LYS A 11 7.61 -6.56 10.38
N GLN A 12 7.28 -5.27 10.36
CA GLN A 12 6.07 -4.77 9.71
C GLN A 12 6.19 -4.82 8.18
N GLN A 13 7.30 -4.34 7.62
CA GLN A 13 7.56 -4.38 6.18
C GLN A 13 7.56 -5.82 5.65
N GLN A 14 8.13 -6.77 6.40
CA GLN A 14 8.08 -8.19 6.07
C GLN A 14 6.66 -8.76 6.09
N ALA A 15 5.82 -8.34 7.05
CA ALA A 15 4.42 -8.78 7.12
C ALA A 15 3.58 -8.21 5.95
N GLU A 16 3.85 -6.97 5.53
CA GLU A 16 3.23 -6.33 4.36
C GLU A 16 3.61 -7.04 3.06
N LEU A 17 4.90 -7.28 2.88
CA LEU A 17 5.48 -8.00 1.76
C LEU A 17 4.86 -9.39 1.61
N LYS A 18 4.84 -10.15 2.72
CA LYS A 18 4.28 -11.50 2.77
C LYS A 18 2.82 -11.54 2.29
N ARG A 19 1.99 -10.57 2.71
CA ARG A 19 0.55 -10.57 2.40
C ARG A 19 0.26 -10.38 0.93
N TYR A 20 0.90 -9.42 0.27
CA TYR A 20 0.60 -9.21 -1.14
C TYR A 20 1.18 -10.36 -1.98
N ILE A 21 2.32 -10.93 -1.60
CA ILE A 21 2.89 -12.13 -2.23
C ILE A 21 1.89 -13.29 -2.13
N GLU A 22 1.35 -13.55 -0.94
CA GLU A 22 0.32 -14.59 -0.73
C GLU A 22 -0.93 -14.33 -1.57
N ARG A 23 -1.39 -13.06 -1.65
CA ARG A 23 -2.55 -12.68 -2.46
C ARG A 23 -2.30 -12.92 -3.95
N ASP A 24 -1.16 -12.47 -4.47
CA ASP A 24 -0.85 -12.56 -5.89
C ASP A 24 -0.56 -14.01 -6.30
N ALA A 25 0.09 -14.80 -5.43
CA ALA A 25 0.23 -16.25 -5.58
C ALA A 25 -1.14 -16.96 -5.62
N PHE A 26 -2.08 -16.58 -4.74
CA PHE A 26 -3.43 -17.11 -4.75
C PHE A 26 -4.13 -16.84 -6.10
N ILE A 27 -4.09 -15.60 -6.58
CA ILE A 27 -4.70 -15.23 -7.86
C ILE A 27 -4.06 -16.01 -9.02
N PHE A 28 -2.73 -16.05 -9.07
CA PHE A 28 -1.99 -16.78 -10.10
C PHE A 28 -2.33 -18.27 -10.12
N SER A 29 -2.33 -18.92 -8.95
CA SER A 29 -2.64 -20.35 -8.83
C SER A 29 -4.08 -20.66 -9.25
N GLY A 30 -5.06 -19.82 -8.87
CA GLY A 30 -6.45 -19.99 -9.27
C GLY A 30 -6.65 -19.83 -10.78
N LEU A 31 -5.98 -18.85 -11.39
CA LEU A 31 -6.03 -18.64 -12.83
C LEU A 31 -5.32 -19.78 -13.61
N LYS A 32 -4.18 -20.25 -13.12
CA LYS A 32 -3.47 -21.41 -13.69
C LYS A 32 -4.35 -22.65 -13.67
N ALA A 33 -4.96 -22.96 -12.52
CA ALA A 33 -5.85 -24.11 -12.36
C ALA A 33 -7.06 -24.02 -13.29
N HIS A 34 -7.72 -22.85 -13.34
CA HIS A 34 -8.82 -22.62 -14.27
C HIS A 34 -8.37 -22.83 -15.72
N LYS A 35 -7.25 -22.22 -16.15
CA LYS A 35 -6.76 -22.34 -17.52
C LYS A 35 -6.43 -23.79 -17.89
N GLN A 36 -5.78 -24.53 -17.00
CA GLN A 36 -5.47 -25.94 -17.21
C GLN A 36 -6.74 -26.77 -17.40
N LEU A 37 -7.75 -26.57 -16.55
CA LEU A 37 -9.02 -27.31 -16.63
C LEU A 37 -9.85 -26.91 -17.85
N SER A 38 -9.88 -25.62 -18.22
CA SER A 38 -10.53 -25.18 -19.45
C SER A 38 -9.87 -25.77 -20.70
N GLN A 39 -8.54 -25.88 -20.72
CA GLN A 39 -7.82 -26.55 -21.81
C GLN A 39 -8.10 -28.05 -21.83
N ALA A 40 -8.12 -28.71 -20.67
CA ALA A 40 -8.51 -30.12 -20.56
C ALA A 40 -9.92 -30.35 -21.13
N LEU A 41 -10.87 -29.48 -20.81
CA LEU A 41 -12.24 -29.56 -21.35
C LEU A 41 -12.27 -29.41 -22.87
N SER A 42 -11.44 -28.53 -23.43
CA SER A 42 -11.39 -28.32 -24.88
C SER A 42 -10.89 -29.54 -25.68
N LEU A 43 -10.17 -30.47 -25.03
CA LEU A 43 -9.66 -31.69 -25.65
C LEU A 43 -10.71 -32.80 -25.80
N LEU A 44 -11.94 -32.62 -25.29
CA LEU A 44 -13.00 -33.62 -25.44
C LEU A 44 -13.45 -33.81 -26.90
N LYS A 45 -13.17 -32.83 -27.76
CA LYS A 45 -13.48 -32.89 -29.18
C LYS A 45 -12.20 -32.77 -30.00
N ASP A 46 -12.15 -33.48 -31.12
CA ASP A 46 -11.11 -33.32 -32.11
C ASP A 46 -11.30 -32.03 -32.95
N ASP A 47 -10.36 -31.75 -33.85
CA ASP A 47 -10.40 -30.58 -34.75
C ASP A 47 -11.62 -30.57 -35.68
N LYS A 48 -12.30 -31.71 -35.85
CA LYS A 48 -13.50 -31.87 -36.67
C LYS A 48 -14.79 -31.78 -35.83
N GLY A 49 -14.67 -31.58 -34.52
CA GLY A 49 -15.78 -31.46 -33.58
C GLY A 49 -16.38 -32.80 -33.12
N ALA A 50 -15.79 -33.94 -33.51
CA ALA A 50 -16.19 -35.26 -33.06
C ALA A 50 -15.64 -35.54 -31.65
N ILE A 51 -16.34 -36.38 -30.88
CA ILE A 51 -15.89 -36.75 -29.53
C ILE A 51 -14.58 -37.55 -29.65
N MET A 52 -13.55 -37.11 -28.93
CA MET A 52 -12.26 -37.80 -28.89
C MET A 52 -12.39 -39.16 -28.18
N PRO A 53 -11.87 -40.26 -28.74
CA PRO A 53 -11.83 -41.55 -28.06
C PRO A 53 -11.05 -41.47 -26.73
N TYR A 54 -11.53 -42.17 -25.71
CA TYR A 54 -10.99 -42.07 -24.33
C TYR A 54 -9.47 -42.25 -24.26
N TYR A 55 -8.91 -43.25 -24.94
CA TYR A 55 -7.47 -43.51 -24.95
C TYR A 55 -6.65 -42.32 -25.46
N GLN A 56 -7.11 -41.64 -26.52
CA GLN A 56 -6.43 -40.46 -27.05
C GLN A 56 -6.59 -39.27 -26.11
N PHE A 57 -7.80 -39.08 -25.56
CA PHE A 57 -8.08 -38.03 -24.58
C PHE A 57 -7.19 -38.16 -23.34
N GLU A 58 -7.06 -39.37 -22.77
CA GLU A 58 -6.18 -39.64 -21.64
C GLU A 58 -4.74 -39.24 -21.94
N GLN A 59 -4.21 -39.59 -23.11
CA GLN A 59 -2.85 -39.23 -23.51
C GLN A 59 -2.66 -37.72 -23.62
N GLU A 60 -3.61 -37.00 -24.20
CA GLU A 60 -3.55 -35.53 -24.30
C GLU A 60 -3.62 -34.87 -22.92
N ILE A 61 -4.44 -35.40 -22.01
CA ILE A 61 -4.52 -34.92 -20.62
C ILE A 61 -3.21 -35.17 -19.87
N VAL A 62 -2.57 -36.33 -20.05
CA VAL A 62 -1.26 -36.61 -19.44
C VAL A 62 -0.18 -35.66 -19.98
N LYS A 63 -0.17 -35.39 -21.29
CA LYS A 63 0.75 -34.41 -21.91
C LYS A 63 0.50 -33.00 -21.37
N LEU A 64 -0.77 -32.58 -21.27
CA LEU A 64 -1.16 -31.29 -20.70
C LEU A 64 -0.68 -31.17 -19.24
N ASN A 65 -0.90 -32.21 -18.43
CA ASN A 65 -0.47 -32.25 -17.05
C ASN A 65 1.06 -32.16 -16.91
N ASN A 66 1.82 -32.91 -17.73
CA ASN A 66 3.28 -32.81 -17.76
C ASN A 66 3.74 -31.40 -18.15
N THR A 67 3.07 -30.75 -19.09
CA THR A 67 3.38 -29.37 -19.49
C THR A 67 3.21 -28.39 -18.33
N TYR A 68 2.05 -28.39 -17.68
CA TYR A 68 1.74 -27.45 -16.60
C TYR A 68 2.48 -27.73 -15.29
N ASN A 69 2.63 -29.01 -14.94
CA ASN A 69 3.05 -29.44 -13.61
C ASN A 69 4.44 -30.07 -13.59
N LYS A 70 5.15 -30.09 -14.72
CA LYS A 70 6.60 -30.37 -14.76
C LYS A 70 7.37 -29.28 -15.51
N LEU A 71 7.01 -29.01 -16.77
CA LEU A 71 7.78 -28.07 -17.60
C LEU A 71 7.67 -26.62 -17.11
N TYR A 72 6.45 -26.14 -16.87
CA TYR A 72 6.24 -24.77 -16.39
C TYR A 72 6.53 -24.61 -14.90
N LEU A 73 6.34 -25.69 -14.13
CA LEU A 73 6.44 -25.68 -12.67
C LEU A 73 7.76 -25.10 -12.16
N GLU A 74 8.89 -25.57 -12.71
CA GLU A 74 10.21 -25.13 -12.26
C GLU A 74 10.45 -23.64 -12.57
N ALA A 75 10.13 -23.20 -13.78
CA ALA A 75 10.30 -21.81 -14.18
C ALA A 75 9.41 -20.86 -13.38
N GLU A 76 8.18 -21.27 -13.06
CA GLU A 76 7.24 -20.51 -12.23
C GLU A 76 7.70 -20.42 -10.77
N TYR A 77 8.21 -21.53 -10.22
CA TYR A 77 8.76 -21.57 -8.88
C TYR A 77 9.97 -20.63 -8.74
N GLU A 78 10.95 -20.76 -9.63
CA GLU A 78 12.15 -19.91 -9.62
C GLU A 78 11.78 -18.43 -9.78
N PHE A 79 10.83 -18.13 -10.66
CA PHE A 79 10.35 -16.76 -10.85
C PHE A 79 9.69 -16.22 -9.59
N ALA A 80 8.80 -16.98 -8.94
CA ALA A 80 8.15 -16.55 -7.72
C ALA A 80 9.17 -16.27 -6.61
N VAL A 81 10.16 -17.13 -6.43
CA VAL A 81 11.22 -16.94 -5.43
C VAL A 81 12.05 -15.68 -5.75
N HIS A 82 12.52 -15.52 -6.99
CA HIS A 82 13.31 -14.35 -7.38
C HIS A 82 12.51 -13.05 -7.31
N SER A 83 11.25 -13.05 -7.75
CA SER A 83 10.36 -11.91 -7.69
C SER A 83 10.09 -11.49 -6.24
N ALA A 84 9.85 -12.44 -5.34
CA ALA A 84 9.71 -12.18 -3.91
C ALA A 84 10.98 -11.57 -3.29
N GLN A 85 12.16 -12.11 -3.61
CA GLN A 85 13.45 -11.57 -3.16
C GLN A 85 13.73 -10.17 -3.72
N SER A 86 13.43 -9.93 -5.00
CA SER A 86 13.53 -8.61 -5.62
C SER A 86 12.62 -7.60 -4.94
N ALA A 87 11.41 -8.02 -4.59
CA ALA A 87 10.48 -7.15 -3.91
C ALA A 87 10.86 -6.86 -2.46
N ASP A 88 11.45 -7.84 -1.77
CA ASP A 88 12.08 -7.64 -0.46
C ASP A 88 13.20 -6.59 -0.55
N ARG A 89 14.11 -6.74 -1.51
CA ARG A 89 15.18 -5.75 -1.77
C ARG A 89 14.60 -4.37 -1.98
N TRP A 90 13.62 -4.22 -2.88
CA TRP A 90 12.94 -2.95 -3.14
C TRP A 90 12.37 -2.32 -1.87
N SER A 91 11.73 -3.11 -1.01
CA SER A 91 11.13 -2.64 0.24
C SER A 91 12.13 -2.16 1.29
N ASN A 92 13.37 -2.65 1.20
CA ASN A 92 14.47 -2.36 2.11
C ASN A 92 15.43 -1.26 1.59
N LEU A 93 15.22 -0.77 0.37
CA LEU A 93 16.03 0.31 -0.20
C LEU A 93 15.88 1.60 0.60
N GLN A 94 16.97 2.34 0.74
CA GLN A 94 16.96 3.69 1.28
C GLN A 94 16.11 4.63 0.41
N GLU A 95 15.54 5.66 1.03
CA GLU A 95 14.84 6.74 0.31
C GLU A 95 15.78 7.90 -0.04
N ASP A 96 16.98 7.94 0.56
CA ASP A 96 17.99 8.96 0.32
C ASP A 96 18.73 8.69 -0.99
N THR A 97 18.26 9.33 -2.06
CA THR A 97 18.84 9.24 -3.41
C THR A 97 20.11 10.06 -3.60
N ASP A 98 20.51 10.86 -2.60
CA ASP A 98 21.74 11.68 -2.67
C ASP A 98 22.97 10.83 -2.30
N ARG A 99 22.78 9.83 -1.45
CA ARG A 99 23.85 8.93 -0.98
C ARG A 99 23.88 7.58 -1.68
N TYR A 100 22.72 7.08 -2.09
CA TYR A 100 22.59 5.75 -2.67
C TYR A 100 21.87 5.78 -4.01
N TRP A 101 22.44 5.08 -4.99
CA TRP A 101 21.80 4.76 -6.27
C TRP A 101 21.60 3.26 -6.39
N LEU A 102 20.84 2.85 -7.40
CA LEU A 102 20.68 1.45 -7.75
C LEU A 102 21.56 1.10 -8.94
N GLN A 103 22.20 -0.05 -8.89
CA GLN A 103 22.95 -0.61 -10.00
C GLN A 103 22.38 -1.97 -10.41
N TYR A 104 22.13 -2.13 -11.70
CA TYR A 104 21.74 -3.40 -12.29
C TYR A 104 22.97 -4.33 -12.35
N ARG A 105 22.85 -5.52 -11.77
CA ARG A 105 23.89 -6.55 -11.76
C ARG A 105 23.35 -7.87 -12.27
N THR A 106 24.22 -8.61 -12.94
CA THR A 106 23.95 -9.98 -13.38
C THR A 106 24.82 -10.95 -12.59
N ALA A 107 24.50 -12.25 -12.64
CA ALA A 107 25.37 -13.29 -12.09
C ALA A 107 26.72 -13.42 -12.81
N GLN A 108 26.90 -12.77 -13.97
CA GLN A 108 28.10 -12.83 -14.80
C GLN A 108 28.56 -14.27 -15.14
N ASP A 109 27.59 -15.19 -15.28
CA ASP A 109 27.83 -16.56 -15.72
C ASP A 109 27.25 -16.80 -17.11
N ASP A 110 27.63 -17.91 -17.74
CA ASP A 110 27.19 -18.30 -19.09
C ASP A 110 25.68 -18.58 -19.20
N ARG A 111 24.93 -18.52 -18.09
CA ARG A 111 23.47 -18.69 -18.07
C ARG A 111 22.73 -17.35 -18.07
N VAL A 112 23.43 -16.24 -17.91
CA VAL A 112 22.87 -14.89 -18.11
C VAL A 112 22.59 -14.72 -19.60
N ARG A 113 21.38 -14.23 -19.95
CA ARG A 113 21.06 -13.89 -21.33
C ARG A 113 21.93 -12.73 -21.79
N GLU A 114 22.45 -12.80 -23.00
CA GLU A 114 23.27 -11.74 -23.60
C GLU A 114 22.57 -10.37 -23.55
N ASP A 115 21.30 -10.35 -23.95
CA ASP A 115 20.40 -9.18 -23.83
C ASP A 115 20.38 -8.55 -22.43
N HIS A 116 20.41 -9.36 -21.38
CA HIS A 116 20.42 -8.85 -19.99
C HIS A 116 21.82 -8.43 -19.54
N ALA A 117 22.87 -9.02 -20.13
CA ALA A 117 24.25 -8.64 -19.82
C ALA A 117 24.54 -7.20 -20.25
N GLU A 118 23.89 -6.70 -21.31
CA GLU A 118 23.98 -5.29 -21.72
C GLU A 118 23.44 -4.29 -20.69
N LEU A 119 22.57 -4.73 -19.80
CA LEU A 119 22.06 -3.91 -18.70
C LEU A 119 23.03 -3.83 -17.52
N ALA A 120 24.03 -4.71 -17.45
CA ALA A 120 24.97 -4.76 -16.34
C ALA A 120 25.69 -3.41 -16.18
N GLY A 121 25.73 -2.90 -14.94
CA GLY A 121 26.35 -1.62 -14.62
C GLY A 121 25.45 -0.41 -14.83
N THR A 122 24.24 -0.57 -15.37
CA THR A 122 23.23 0.52 -15.42
C THR A 122 23.00 1.03 -14.01
N THR A 123 23.42 2.27 -13.74
CA THR A 123 23.40 2.89 -12.42
C THR A 123 22.54 4.14 -12.45
N LEU A 124 21.42 4.12 -11.74
CA LEU A 124 20.41 5.18 -11.78
C LEU A 124 19.83 5.43 -10.37
N PRO A 125 19.33 6.65 -10.08
CA PRO A 125 18.62 6.92 -8.83
C PRO A 125 17.38 6.01 -8.70
N LYS A 126 16.97 5.70 -7.47
CA LYS A 126 15.78 4.88 -7.18
C LYS A 126 14.49 5.44 -7.82
N SER A 127 14.41 6.76 -7.97
CA SER A 127 13.27 7.48 -8.57
C SER A 127 13.22 7.42 -10.09
N ASP A 128 14.26 6.91 -10.76
CA ASP A 128 14.33 6.87 -12.22
C ASP A 128 13.27 5.90 -12.81
N PRO A 129 12.56 6.31 -13.88
CA PRO A 129 11.51 5.49 -14.51
C PRO A 129 12.01 4.17 -15.10
N PHE A 130 13.31 4.00 -15.33
CA PHE A 130 13.89 2.70 -15.71
C PHE A 130 13.47 1.59 -14.74
N TRP A 131 13.45 1.87 -13.43
CA TRP A 131 13.10 0.88 -12.40
C TRP A 131 11.62 0.54 -12.35
N ASP A 132 10.76 1.26 -13.07
CA ASP A 132 9.33 0.95 -13.11
C ASP A 132 9.03 -0.24 -14.02
N SER A 133 9.85 -0.42 -15.06
CA SER A 133 9.68 -1.45 -16.09
C SER A 133 10.81 -2.47 -16.11
N TYR A 134 12.04 -2.07 -15.78
CA TYR A 134 13.22 -2.91 -15.98
C TYR A 134 13.89 -3.35 -14.68
N TYR A 135 13.17 -3.30 -13.55
CA TYR A 135 13.63 -3.87 -12.29
C TYR A 135 13.54 -5.41 -12.34
N PRO A 136 14.63 -6.16 -12.05
CA PRO A 136 14.62 -7.62 -12.15
C PRO A 136 13.56 -8.29 -11.24
N PRO A 137 12.98 -9.44 -11.65
CA PRO A 137 13.41 -10.30 -12.75
C PRO A 137 12.75 -9.99 -14.12
N ASN A 138 13.58 -9.72 -15.14
CA ASN A 138 13.12 -9.39 -16.50
C ASN A 138 12.85 -10.61 -17.41
N GLY A 139 12.58 -11.79 -16.83
CA GLY A 139 12.32 -13.01 -17.60
C GLY A 139 12.26 -14.26 -16.73
N TRP A 140 11.77 -15.37 -17.29
CA TRP A 140 11.86 -16.69 -16.65
C TRP A 140 13.32 -17.03 -16.34
N ARG A 141 13.60 -17.62 -15.17
CA ARG A 141 14.96 -17.97 -14.72
C ARG A 141 15.97 -16.81 -14.77
N CYS A 142 15.51 -15.56 -14.65
CA CYS A 142 16.40 -14.40 -14.66
C CYS A 142 17.36 -14.44 -13.46
N ARG A 143 18.66 -14.21 -13.72
CA ARG A 143 19.75 -14.22 -12.72
C ARG A 143 20.27 -12.82 -12.41
N CYS A 144 19.43 -11.80 -12.63
CA CYS A 144 19.79 -10.39 -12.46
C CYS A 144 19.17 -9.83 -11.18
N VAL A 145 19.83 -8.84 -10.60
CA VAL A 145 19.42 -8.16 -9.38
C VAL A 145 19.70 -6.66 -9.50
N ALA A 146 18.96 -5.85 -8.75
CA ALA A 146 19.31 -4.46 -8.51
C ALA A 146 19.83 -4.33 -7.07
N VAL A 147 20.97 -3.66 -6.90
CA VAL A 147 21.61 -3.47 -5.60
C VAL A 147 21.91 -2.00 -5.34
N GLU A 148 21.93 -1.61 -4.08
CA GLU A 148 22.35 -0.26 -3.69
C GLU A 148 23.87 -0.11 -3.84
N VAL A 149 24.26 1.03 -4.39
CA VAL A 149 25.66 1.45 -4.52
C VAL A 149 25.81 2.88 -4.03
N LEU A 150 26.98 3.22 -3.52
CA LEU A 150 27.27 4.57 -3.05
C LEU A 150 27.37 5.53 -4.24
N ALA A 151 26.59 6.61 -4.20
CA ALA A 151 26.56 7.63 -5.26
C ALA A 151 27.94 8.24 -5.51
N ARG A 152 28.72 8.47 -4.45
CA ARG A 152 30.09 9.02 -4.54
C ARG A 152 31.10 8.12 -5.26
N ASP A 153 30.87 6.81 -5.28
CA ASP A 153 31.81 5.80 -5.79
C ASP A 153 31.42 5.30 -7.19
N ASN A 154 30.30 5.78 -7.74
CA ASN A 154 29.73 5.31 -9.00
C ASN A 154 29.40 6.48 -9.93
N LYS A 155 29.17 6.18 -11.20
CA LYS A 155 28.75 7.18 -12.21
C LYS A 155 27.33 6.87 -12.66
N LEU A 156 26.53 7.91 -12.83
CA LEU A 156 25.18 7.77 -13.39
C LEU A 156 25.26 7.34 -14.85
N SER A 157 24.40 6.39 -15.20
CA SER A 157 24.11 6.05 -16.59
C SER A 157 23.14 7.08 -17.19
N ASP A 158 23.12 7.19 -18.52
CA ASP A 158 22.07 7.95 -19.19
C ASP A 158 20.73 7.22 -19.10
N SER A 159 19.72 7.89 -18.55
CA SER A 159 18.39 7.31 -18.31
C SER A 159 17.70 6.87 -19.60
N LYS A 160 17.80 7.66 -20.68
CA LYS A 160 17.13 7.36 -21.96
C LYS A 160 17.79 6.17 -22.64
N GLU A 161 19.12 6.11 -22.63
CA GLU A 161 19.88 4.99 -23.16
C GLU A 161 19.59 3.71 -22.38
N ALA A 162 19.56 3.78 -21.04
CA ALA A 162 19.20 2.66 -20.19
C ALA A 162 17.79 2.12 -20.50
N ILE A 163 16.80 3.01 -20.64
CA ILE A 163 15.43 2.63 -21.02
C ILE A 163 15.39 1.94 -22.38
N LYS A 164 16.13 2.45 -23.37
CA LYS A 164 16.23 1.83 -24.70
C LYS A 164 16.84 0.42 -24.62
N LYS A 165 17.93 0.24 -23.86
CA LYS A 165 18.52 -1.09 -23.61
C LYS A 165 17.54 -2.01 -22.89
N GLY A 166 16.81 -1.49 -21.90
CA GLY A 166 15.76 -2.23 -21.19
C GLY A 166 14.65 -2.69 -22.13
N GLU A 167 14.24 -1.83 -23.06
CA GLU A 167 13.23 -2.16 -24.06
C GLU A 167 13.71 -3.27 -24.99
N THR A 168 14.91 -3.12 -25.56
CA THR A 168 15.50 -4.12 -26.46
C THR A 168 15.69 -5.46 -25.75
N SER A 169 16.28 -5.47 -24.56
CA SER A 169 16.56 -6.69 -23.79
C SER A 169 15.32 -7.45 -23.31
N THR A 170 14.16 -6.80 -23.33
CA THR A 170 12.86 -7.40 -23.01
C THR A 170 11.92 -7.43 -24.22
N THR A 171 12.49 -7.52 -25.43
CA THR A 171 11.73 -7.66 -26.68
C THR A 171 12.04 -8.96 -27.39
N GLN A 172 11.04 -9.85 -27.43
CA GLN A 172 11.09 -11.06 -28.24
C GLN A 172 9.77 -11.23 -28.99
N ILE A 173 9.76 -10.88 -30.27
CA ILE A 173 8.56 -10.95 -31.12
C ILE A 173 8.28 -12.41 -31.48
N GLY A 174 7.12 -12.92 -31.06
CA GLY A 174 6.62 -14.24 -31.42
C GLY A 174 6.06 -14.29 -32.85
N LYS A 175 5.75 -15.50 -33.33
CA LYS A 175 5.11 -15.75 -34.65
C LYS A 175 3.79 -14.98 -34.88
N ASN A 176 3.15 -14.55 -33.80
CA ASN A 176 1.89 -13.79 -33.80
C ASN A 176 2.10 -12.26 -33.74
N GLY A 177 3.33 -11.78 -33.92
CA GLY A 177 3.69 -10.36 -33.85
C GLY A 177 3.69 -9.77 -32.44
N LYS A 178 3.47 -10.57 -31.40
CA LYS A 178 3.41 -10.09 -30.01
C LYS A 178 4.75 -10.29 -29.30
N ASN A 179 5.14 -9.30 -28.50
CA ASN A 179 6.31 -9.39 -27.66
C ASN A 179 6.03 -10.32 -26.46
N LYS A 180 6.75 -11.45 -26.39
CA LYS A 180 6.60 -12.43 -25.31
C LYS A 180 7.19 -11.95 -23.98
N LEU A 181 8.24 -11.13 -24.04
CA LEU A 181 8.97 -10.68 -22.85
C LEU A 181 8.38 -9.41 -22.23
N GLU A 182 7.47 -8.71 -22.93
CA GLU A 182 6.78 -7.51 -22.43
C GLU A 182 6.11 -7.74 -21.08
N MET A 183 5.62 -8.96 -20.82
CA MET A 183 4.97 -9.30 -19.54
C MET A 183 5.90 -9.07 -18.33
N PHE A 184 7.22 -9.20 -18.50
CA PHE A 184 8.20 -9.00 -17.43
C PHE A 184 8.58 -7.53 -17.20
N ARG A 185 7.95 -6.58 -17.92
CA ARG A 185 8.20 -5.15 -17.75
C ARG A 185 7.41 -4.59 -16.56
N PHE A 186 7.84 -4.93 -15.35
CA PHE A 186 7.17 -4.53 -14.12
C PHE A 186 8.15 -4.58 -12.95
N ASN A 187 7.86 -3.85 -11.87
CA ASN A 187 8.63 -3.86 -10.64
C ASN A 187 7.87 -4.61 -9.54
N PRO A 188 8.33 -5.81 -9.12
CA PRO A 188 7.66 -6.62 -8.12
C PRO A 188 7.38 -5.90 -6.79
N GLY A 189 8.34 -5.10 -6.32
CA GLY A 189 8.24 -4.39 -5.04
C GLY A 189 7.39 -3.13 -5.12
N LYS A 190 7.56 -2.31 -6.16
CA LYS A 190 6.80 -1.08 -6.35
C LYS A 190 5.33 -1.36 -6.67
N GLN A 191 5.07 -2.34 -7.52
CA GLN A 191 3.71 -2.68 -7.97
C GLN A 191 3.04 -3.78 -7.12
N GLN A 192 3.77 -4.35 -6.16
CA GLN A 192 3.27 -5.40 -5.27
C GLN A 192 2.69 -6.60 -6.04
N LYS A 193 3.49 -7.09 -6.98
CA LYS A 193 3.15 -8.19 -7.89
C LYS A 193 4.21 -9.27 -7.79
N LEU A 194 3.76 -10.50 -7.51
CA LEU A 194 4.65 -11.65 -7.49
C LEU A 194 4.87 -12.16 -8.91
N PHE A 195 3.80 -12.21 -9.71
CA PHE A 195 3.84 -12.67 -11.09
C PHE A 195 3.58 -11.52 -12.08
N PRO A 196 4.04 -11.66 -13.34
CA PRO A 196 3.76 -10.69 -14.40
C PRO A 196 2.26 -10.38 -14.52
N PRO A 197 1.83 -9.10 -14.47
CA PRO A 197 0.41 -8.74 -14.48
C PRO A 197 -0.35 -9.20 -15.74
N LYS A 198 0.35 -9.34 -16.87
CA LYS A 198 -0.19 -9.76 -18.17
C LYS A 198 0.34 -11.15 -18.58
N ASN A 199 0.40 -12.09 -17.64
CA ASN A 199 0.88 -13.45 -17.92
C ASN A 199 -0.12 -14.29 -18.74
N SER A 200 0.34 -15.46 -19.19
CA SER A 200 -0.41 -16.40 -20.04
C SER A 200 -1.70 -16.95 -19.45
N TYR A 201 -1.88 -16.90 -18.13
CA TYR A 201 -3.10 -17.35 -17.44
C TYR A 201 -4.13 -16.25 -17.27
N VAL A 202 -3.75 -14.98 -17.47
CA VAL A 202 -4.70 -13.87 -17.38
C VAL A 202 -5.55 -13.84 -18.66
N PRO A 203 -6.89 -13.96 -18.54
CA PRO A 203 -7.79 -13.89 -19.69
C PRO A 203 -7.70 -12.52 -20.37
N LYS A 204 -7.87 -12.51 -21.71
CA LYS A 204 -7.81 -11.31 -22.54
C LYS A 204 -9.23 -10.78 -22.79
N GLY A 205 -9.36 -9.47 -23.04
CA GLY A 205 -10.63 -8.90 -23.49
C GLY A 205 -11.70 -8.67 -22.41
N CYS A 206 -11.36 -8.76 -21.12
CA CYS A 206 -12.31 -8.49 -20.04
C CYS A 206 -12.68 -6.99 -20.00
N GLY A 207 -13.78 -6.58 -20.66
CA GLY A 207 -14.32 -5.21 -20.59
C GLY A 207 -14.88 -4.58 -21.89
N GLY A 208 -15.02 -5.32 -23.00
CA GLY A 208 -15.58 -4.78 -24.26
C GLY A 208 -16.82 -5.51 -24.74
N THR A 209 -17.74 -4.79 -25.40
CA THR A 209 -18.85 -5.36 -26.19
C THR A 209 -18.25 -6.09 -27.40
N LEU A 210 -18.32 -7.41 -27.43
CA LEU A 210 -17.65 -8.23 -28.45
C LEU A 210 -18.41 -8.22 -29.79
N ALA A 211 -17.72 -7.81 -30.86
CA ALA A 211 -18.19 -7.99 -32.23
C ALA A 211 -18.08 -9.47 -32.63
N ILE A 212 -19.17 -10.00 -33.19
CA ILE A 212 -19.45 -11.42 -33.39
C ILE A 212 -18.59 -12.00 -34.51
N THR A 213 -17.55 -12.76 -34.17
CA THR A 213 -16.94 -13.77 -35.08
C THR A 213 -16.40 -14.94 -34.26
N ASN A 214 -16.97 -16.14 -34.44
CA ASN A 214 -16.66 -17.45 -33.81
C ASN A 214 -17.06 -17.70 -32.33
N ALA A 215 -18.13 -18.47 -32.13
CA ALA A 215 -18.80 -18.70 -30.84
C ALA A 215 -18.04 -19.56 -29.81
N ALA A 216 -17.24 -20.55 -30.22
CA ALA A 216 -16.60 -21.48 -29.28
C ALA A 216 -15.39 -20.88 -28.52
N PHE A 217 -14.61 -20.02 -29.18
CA PHE A 217 -13.46 -19.34 -28.58
C PHE A 217 -13.91 -18.21 -27.63
N LEU A 218 -15.05 -17.57 -27.95
CA LEU A 218 -15.65 -16.50 -27.13
C LEU A 218 -16.23 -17.01 -25.80
N ALA A 219 -16.79 -18.23 -25.76
CA ALA A 219 -17.31 -18.81 -24.54
C ALA A 219 -16.21 -19.03 -23.48
N LEU A 220 -15.02 -19.49 -23.91
CA LEU A 220 -13.89 -19.76 -23.01
C LEU A 220 -13.22 -18.49 -22.47
N ASP A 221 -13.14 -17.41 -23.25
CA ASP A 221 -12.59 -16.13 -22.79
C ASP A 221 -13.59 -15.38 -21.88
N ASP A 222 -14.90 -15.49 -22.11
CA ASP A 222 -15.94 -14.97 -21.20
C ASP A 222 -15.95 -15.73 -19.86
N GLU A 223 -15.86 -17.07 -19.90
CA GLU A 223 -15.69 -17.90 -18.70
C GLU A 223 -14.38 -17.57 -17.97
N GLY A 224 -13.28 -17.37 -18.70
CA GLY A 224 -12.02 -16.90 -18.14
C GLY A 224 -12.16 -15.58 -17.39
N CYS A 225 -12.83 -14.59 -17.97
CA CYS A 225 -13.09 -13.30 -17.33
C CYS A 225 -13.98 -13.44 -16.08
N ARG A 226 -15.01 -14.30 -16.11
CA ARG A 226 -15.84 -14.61 -14.92
C ARG A 226 -15.03 -15.26 -13.81
N ALA A 227 -14.21 -16.27 -14.15
CA ALA A 227 -13.34 -16.95 -13.20
C ALA A 227 -12.34 -15.98 -12.57
N LYS A 228 -11.71 -15.11 -13.37
CA LYS A 228 -10.83 -14.06 -12.86
C LYS A 228 -11.54 -13.18 -11.83
N LYS A 229 -12.75 -12.70 -12.14
CA LYS A 229 -13.53 -11.86 -11.23
C LYS A 229 -13.81 -12.58 -9.90
N LEU A 230 -14.25 -13.84 -9.95
CA LEU A 230 -14.52 -14.65 -8.75
C LEU A 230 -13.26 -14.91 -7.92
N ILE A 231 -12.13 -15.22 -8.56
CA ILE A 231 -10.84 -15.44 -7.88
C ILE A 231 -10.38 -14.15 -7.20
N GLU A 232 -10.47 -13.01 -7.90
CA GLU A 232 -10.12 -11.70 -7.33
C GLU A 232 -11.06 -11.29 -6.19
N GLU A 233 -12.37 -11.59 -6.28
CA GLU A 233 -13.34 -11.41 -5.20
C GLU A 233 -12.98 -12.29 -3.99
N LYS A 234 -12.61 -13.55 -4.21
CA LYS A 234 -12.19 -14.44 -3.11
C LYS A 234 -10.88 -14.00 -2.47
N ALA A 235 -9.94 -13.49 -3.26
CA ALA A 235 -8.72 -12.88 -2.76
C ALA A 235 -9.03 -11.65 -1.88
N LYS A 236 -10.02 -10.82 -2.27
CA LYS A 236 -10.51 -9.70 -1.46
C LYS A 236 -11.24 -10.17 -0.19
N GLU A 237 -12.03 -11.23 -0.24
CA GLU A 237 -12.66 -11.81 0.97
C GLU A 237 -11.63 -12.25 2.00
N ASN A 238 -10.52 -12.85 1.56
CA ASN A 238 -9.41 -13.19 2.45
C ASN A 238 -8.78 -11.93 3.08
N GLN A 239 -8.72 -10.81 2.34
CA GLN A 239 -8.34 -9.51 2.92
C GLN A 239 -9.40 -8.98 3.91
N ASN A 240 -10.69 -9.24 3.69
CA ASN A 240 -11.76 -8.83 4.60
C ASN A 240 -11.68 -9.53 5.95
N LYS A 241 -11.27 -10.81 5.98
CA LYS A 241 -10.98 -11.54 7.23
C LYS A 241 -9.88 -10.85 8.05
N TYR A 242 -8.89 -10.25 7.39
CA TYR A 242 -7.85 -9.49 8.08
C TYR A 242 -8.40 -8.21 8.74
N ILE A 243 -9.29 -7.48 8.05
CA ILE A 243 -9.96 -6.30 8.63
C ILE A 243 -10.81 -6.71 9.84
N GLN A 244 -11.50 -7.84 9.78
CA GLN A 244 -12.27 -8.36 10.93
C GLN A 244 -11.37 -8.66 12.13
N LYS A 245 -10.22 -9.32 11.90
CA LYS A 245 -9.22 -9.56 12.95
C LYS A 245 -8.67 -8.27 13.59
N ILE A 246 -8.61 -7.17 12.83
CA ILE A 246 -8.25 -5.85 13.36
C ILE A 246 -9.37 -5.31 14.25
N TYR A 247 -10.64 -5.43 13.83
CA TYR A 247 -11.78 -4.98 14.62
C TYR A 247 -11.94 -5.75 15.93
N GLU A 248 -11.65 -7.05 15.95
CA GLU A 248 -11.65 -7.85 17.19
C GLU A 248 -10.70 -7.27 18.25
N GLN A 249 -9.54 -6.76 17.81
CA GLN A 249 -8.55 -6.16 18.71
C GLN A 249 -8.90 -4.74 19.18
N ALA A 250 -9.83 -4.06 18.49
CA ALA A 250 -10.24 -2.70 18.81
C ALA A 250 -10.85 -2.60 20.22
N THR A 251 -11.55 -3.64 20.67
CA THR A 251 -12.16 -3.70 22.00
C THR A 251 -11.10 -3.64 23.10
N GLU A 252 -10.06 -4.48 22.99
CA GLU A 252 -8.96 -4.54 23.96
C GLU A 252 -8.18 -3.22 23.99
N PHE A 253 -7.88 -2.66 22.82
CA PHE A 253 -7.25 -1.34 22.69
C PHE A 253 -8.07 -0.22 23.36
N GLY A 254 -9.38 -0.22 23.14
CA GLY A 254 -10.30 0.73 23.77
C GLY A 254 -10.31 0.62 25.29
N ASN A 255 -10.27 -0.61 25.82
CA ASN A 255 -10.24 -0.84 27.27
C ASN A 255 -8.94 -0.33 27.91
N LYS A 256 -7.78 -0.61 27.30
CA LYS A 256 -6.48 -0.07 27.76
C LYS A 256 -6.45 1.45 27.71
N SER A 257 -6.99 2.03 26.65
CA SER A 257 -7.04 3.48 26.48
C SER A 257 -7.95 4.15 27.52
N LYS A 258 -9.10 3.55 27.84
CA LYS A 258 -9.97 3.99 28.94
C LYS A 258 -9.28 3.89 30.30
N ALA A 259 -8.48 2.84 30.52
CA ALA A 259 -7.71 2.71 31.77
C ALA A 259 -6.70 3.84 31.95
N ILE A 260 -5.94 4.18 30.89
CA ILE A 260 -5.02 5.35 30.88
C ILE A 260 -5.77 6.64 31.18
N ALA A 261 -6.92 6.83 30.53
CA ALA A 261 -7.74 8.03 30.72
C ALA A 261 -8.21 8.18 32.18
N ARG A 262 -8.64 7.08 32.81
CA ARG A 262 -9.02 7.05 34.24
C ARG A 262 -7.84 7.36 35.16
N GLU A 263 -6.67 6.77 34.90
CA GLU A 263 -5.45 6.97 35.70
C GLU A 263 -5.01 8.44 35.73
N LEU A 264 -5.10 9.13 34.60
CA LEU A 264 -4.66 10.53 34.46
C LEU A 264 -5.78 11.56 34.74
N GLY A 265 -7.00 11.10 34.97
CA GLY A 265 -8.18 11.96 35.07
C GLY A 265 -8.36 12.81 33.81
N ILE A 266 -8.24 12.18 32.64
CA ILE A 266 -8.46 12.78 31.32
C ILE A 266 -9.56 12.01 30.58
N LYS A 267 -9.97 12.48 29.40
CA LYS A 267 -11.00 11.82 28.60
C LYS A 267 -10.39 11.14 27.39
N VAL A 268 -11.04 10.09 26.93
CA VAL A 268 -10.71 9.41 25.67
C VAL A 268 -11.99 9.08 24.94
N THR A 269 -12.03 9.33 23.63
CA THR A 269 -13.17 8.97 22.82
C THR A 269 -13.33 7.44 22.76
N PRO A 270 -14.54 6.93 22.48
CA PRO A 270 -14.69 5.57 22.00
C PRO A 270 -13.78 5.31 20.79
N VAL A 271 -13.44 4.05 20.60
CA VAL A 271 -12.62 3.64 19.47
C VAL A 271 -13.41 3.90 18.19
N ASN A 272 -12.85 4.73 17.32
CA ASN A 272 -13.40 5.04 16.01
C ASN A 272 -12.84 4.03 15.01
N LEU A 273 -13.73 3.25 14.42
CA LEU A 273 -13.39 2.28 13.38
C LEU A 273 -13.67 2.89 12.01
N LYS A 274 -12.66 2.87 11.14
CA LYS A 274 -12.86 3.25 9.75
C LYS A 274 -13.73 2.20 9.05
N LYS A 275 -14.71 2.64 8.24
CA LYS A 275 -15.55 1.72 7.46
C LYS A 275 -14.72 0.94 6.45
N GLN A 276 -15.05 -0.33 6.23
CA GLN A 276 -14.32 -1.25 5.36
C GLN A 276 -14.05 -0.70 3.94
N ASN A 277 -15.08 -0.18 3.26
CA ASN A 277 -14.91 0.40 1.91
C ASN A 277 -13.88 1.54 1.90
N ARG A 278 -13.87 2.39 2.95
CA ARG A 278 -12.91 3.50 3.09
C ARG A 278 -11.49 3.03 3.38
N ILE A 279 -11.33 1.87 4.03
CA ILE A 279 -10.01 1.26 4.24
C ILE A 279 -9.46 0.80 2.90
N ILE A 280 -10.27 0.11 2.10
CA ILE A 280 -9.88 -0.41 0.78
C ILE A 280 -9.58 0.73 -0.19
N GLU A 281 -10.43 1.76 -0.26
CA GLU A 281 -10.18 2.96 -1.07
C GLU A 281 -8.83 3.60 -0.73
N LYS A 282 -8.58 3.82 0.57
CA LYS A 282 -7.33 4.43 1.03
C LYS A 282 -6.11 3.52 0.77
N ALA A 283 -6.26 2.21 0.95
CA ALA A 283 -5.24 1.24 0.62
C ALA A 283 -4.88 1.29 -0.87
N ASN A 284 -5.87 1.32 -1.75
CA ASN A 284 -5.64 1.39 -3.20
C ASN A 284 -4.99 2.69 -3.64
N LEU A 285 -5.45 3.84 -3.12
CA LEU A 285 -4.96 5.16 -3.52
C LEU A 285 -3.55 5.45 -2.98
N ASP A 286 -3.33 5.23 -1.68
CA ASP A 286 -2.11 5.68 -1.01
C ASP A 286 -1.05 4.57 -0.91
N TYR A 287 -1.45 3.30 -1.03
CA TYR A 287 -0.62 2.14 -0.65
C TYR A 287 -0.68 0.97 -1.65
N GLY A 288 -1.12 1.18 -2.89
CA GLY A 288 -1.13 0.13 -3.92
C GLY A 288 -2.07 -1.05 -3.64
N GLY A 289 -3.03 -0.87 -2.73
CA GLY A 289 -4.00 -1.88 -2.29
C GLY A 289 -3.60 -2.63 -1.01
N ASP A 290 -2.57 -2.16 -0.32
CA ASP A 290 -2.13 -2.70 0.96
C ASP A 290 -2.89 -2.08 2.15
N ILE A 291 -3.74 -2.90 2.78
CA ILE A 291 -4.54 -2.50 3.94
C ILE A 291 -3.68 -2.38 5.21
N SER A 292 -2.55 -3.08 5.32
CA SER A 292 -1.69 -3.05 6.51
C SER A 292 -1.15 -1.66 6.83
N LYS A 293 -0.86 -0.88 5.77
CA LYS A 293 -0.28 0.45 5.84
C LYS A 293 -1.28 1.52 6.25
N VAL A 294 -2.56 1.18 6.28
CA VAL A 294 -3.61 2.06 6.76
C VAL A 294 -3.57 2.09 8.29
N ASN A 295 -2.77 2.99 8.85
CA ASN A 295 -2.55 3.09 10.30
C ASN A 295 -3.75 3.65 11.08
N ASP A 296 -4.73 4.23 10.39
CA ASP A 296 -5.92 4.88 10.98
C ASP A 296 -7.19 4.04 10.82
N ILE A 297 -7.07 2.71 10.77
CA ILE A 297 -8.20 1.77 10.80
C ILE A 297 -8.88 1.81 12.17
N VAL A 298 -8.08 1.72 13.23
CA VAL A 298 -8.49 1.76 14.64
C VAL A 298 -7.86 3.00 15.26
N ARG A 299 -8.69 3.93 15.72
CA ARG A 299 -8.18 5.18 16.30
C ARG A 299 -8.97 5.63 17.50
N ASN A 300 -8.32 6.36 18.39
CA ASN A 300 -8.98 7.13 19.44
C ASN A 300 -8.31 8.47 19.66
N THR A 301 -9.00 9.33 20.39
CA THR A 301 -8.51 10.66 20.73
C THR A 301 -8.57 10.85 22.23
N PHE A 302 -7.41 11.02 22.84
CA PHE A 302 -7.25 11.50 24.20
C PHE A 302 -7.39 13.02 24.22
N VAL A 303 -8.22 13.50 25.14
CA VAL A 303 -8.47 14.91 25.39
C VAL A 303 -7.81 15.26 26.71
N ALA A 304 -6.69 15.98 26.63
CA ALA A 304 -5.86 16.32 27.77
C ALA A 304 -5.55 17.82 27.79
N SER A 305 -5.50 18.42 28.98
CA SER A 305 -4.99 19.78 29.16
C SER A 305 -3.51 19.86 28.80
N GLY A 306 -3.01 21.06 28.48
CA GLY A 306 -1.65 21.26 27.98
C GLY A 306 -0.56 20.67 28.90
N ASP A 307 -0.73 20.80 30.21
CA ASP A 307 0.16 20.26 31.26
C ASP A 307 0.14 18.72 31.36
N LYS A 308 -0.95 18.08 30.87
CA LYS A 308 -1.13 16.62 30.90
C LYS A 308 -0.74 15.94 29.59
N ILE A 309 -0.39 16.66 28.53
CA ILE A 309 -0.03 16.06 27.24
C ILE A 309 1.17 15.11 27.39
N GLU A 310 2.26 15.56 28.00
CA GLU A 310 3.46 14.72 28.17
C GLU A 310 3.20 13.50 29.06
N LYS A 311 2.44 13.68 30.15
CA LYS A 311 2.04 12.57 31.02
C LYS A 311 1.20 11.53 30.26
N THR A 312 0.33 11.99 29.36
CA THR A 312 -0.50 11.12 28.50
C THR A 312 0.37 10.33 27.52
N ILE A 313 1.31 10.99 26.85
CA ILE A 313 2.26 10.34 25.94
C ILE A 313 3.05 9.25 26.66
N GLN A 314 3.54 9.55 27.87
CA GLN A 314 4.27 8.59 28.69
C GLN A 314 3.39 7.40 29.11
N ALA A 315 2.14 7.64 29.53
CA ALA A 315 1.23 6.57 29.93
C ALA A 315 0.86 5.66 28.75
N ILE A 316 0.63 6.22 27.55
CA ILE A 316 0.43 5.44 26.32
C ILE A 316 1.68 4.59 26.02
N SER A 317 2.87 5.20 26.13
CA SER A 317 4.14 4.52 25.85
C SER A 317 4.45 3.37 26.83
N LYS A 318 3.87 3.38 28.03
CA LYS A 318 3.98 2.29 29.01
C LYS A 318 3.05 1.11 28.72
N LYS A 319 1.93 1.35 28.03
CA LYS A 319 0.87 0.34 27.81
C LYS A 319 0.91 -0.26 26.41
N PHE A 320 1.52 0.44 25.45
CA PHE A 320 1.60 0.01 24.06
C PHE A 320 3.02 0.14 23.52
N GLU A 321 3.34 -0.67 22.51
CA GLU A 321 4.60 -0.57 21.78
C GLU A 321 4.53 0.63 20.82
N VAL A 322 5.34 1.67 21.04
CA VAL A 322 5.27 2.91 20.25
C VAL A 322 6.05 2.75 18.94
N VAL A 323 5.33 2.88 17.81
CA VAL A 323 5.92 2.84 16.46
C VAL A 323 6.45 4.23 16.08
N ASN A 324 5.63 5.26 16.25
CA ASN A 324 5.97 6.62 15.86
C ASN A 324 5.23 7.66 16.72
N ILE A 325 5.87 8.79 16.99
CA ILE A 325 5.26 9.96 17.63
C ILE A 325 5.50 11.17 16.73
N LYS A 326 4.42 11.73 16.18
CA LYS A 326 4.44 12.94 15.38
C LYS A 326 3.84 14.10 16.18
N ARG A 327 4.71 15.02 16.62
CA ARG A 327 4.30 16.30 17.20
C ARG A 327 4.01 17.28 16.06
N GLN A 328 2.75 17.63 15.88
CA GLN A 328 2.29 18.53 14.84
C GLN A 328 2.38 19.97 15.35
N ASN A 329 3.10 20.80 14.61
CA ASN A 329 3.09 22.23 14.73
C ASN A 329 3.07 22.79 13.30
N THR A 330 1.87 23.00 12.76
CA THR A 330 1.72 23.32 11.34
C THR A 330 1.88 24.82 11.10
N PRO A 331 2.24 25.26 9.88
CA PRO A 331 2.35 26.69 9.55
C PRO A 331 1.07 27.47 9.84
N GLU A 332 -0.09 26.84 9.64
CA GLU A 332 -1.43 27.38 9.92
C GLU A 332 -1.71 27.50 11.42
N GLY A 333 -0.80 27.03 12.28
CA GLY A 333 -0.88 27.16 13.73
C GLY A 333 -1.65 26.04 14.42
N TYR A 334 -1.95 24.93 13.76
CA TYR A 334 -2.51 23.74 14.42
C TYR A 334 -1.44 23.02 15.22
N THR A 335 -1.77 22.69 16.47
CA THR A 335 -0.91 21.90 17.36
C THR A 335 -1.62 20.63 17.79
N GLY A 336 -0.90 19.51 17.80
CA GLY A 336 -1.43 18.23 18.24
C GLY A 336 -0.37 17.15 18.30
N VAL A 337 -0.68 16.03 18.93
CA VAL A 337 0.21 14.87 18.95
C VAL A 337 -0.51 13.68 18.35
N LEU A 338 0.13 13.02 17.40
CA LEU A 338 -0.32 11.78 16.81
C LEU A 338 0.70 10.69 17.14
N MET A 339 0.23 9.61 17.76
CA MET A 339 1.03 8.46 18.12
C MET A 339 0.51 7.24 17.36
N ASN A 340 1.39 6.56 16.64
CA ASN A 340 1.12 5.23 16.11
C ASN A 340 1.65 4.22 17.11
N VAL A 341 0.76 3.37 17.60
CA VAL A 341 1.08 2.33 18.58
C VAL A 341 0.74 0.96 18.02
N LYS A 342 1.47 -0.07 18.45
CA LYS A 342 1.27 -1.44 17.99
C LYS A 342 0.73 -2.31 19.13
N GLN A 343 -0.26 -3.13 18.80
CA GLN A 343 -0.80 -4.16 19.67
C GLN A 343 -1.01 -5.43 18.83
N ASN A 344 -0.45 -6.56 19.28
CA ASN A 344 -0.59 -7.87 18.62
C ASN A 344 -0.34 -7.85 17.10
N GLY A 345 0.62 -7.04 16.65
CA GLY A 345 0.96 -6.92 15.22
C GLY A 345 0.19 -5.86 14.44
N VAL A 346 -0.86 -5.26 15.01
CA VAL A 346 -1.70 -4.24 14.37
C VAL A 346 -1.31 -2.85 14.83
N ILE A 347 -1.21 -1.91 13.89
CA ILE A 347 -0.99 -0.48 14.20
C ILE A 347 -2.32 0.21 14.43
N MET A 348 -2.35 1.02 15.48
CA MET A 348 -3.49 1.82 15.89
C MET A 348 -3.04 3.27 16.12
N GLU A 349 -3.94 4.21 15.86
CA GLU A 349 -3.65 5.64 15.99
C GLU A 349 -4.23 6.19 17.30
N CYS A 350 -3.37 6.74 18.14
CA CYS A 350 -3.74 7.52 19.32
C CYS A 350 -3.47 9.00 19.04
N GLN A 351 -4.51 9.82 19.06
CA GLN A 351 -4.36 11.28 18.99
C GLN A 351 -4.43 11.86 20.40
N VAL A 352 -3.54 12.79 20.73
CA VAL A 352 -3.59 13.55 21.99
C VAL A 352 -3.72 15.02 21.63
N ASN A 353 -4.86 15.61 21.98
CA ASN A 353 -5.16 17.00 21.69
C ASN A 353 -5.77 17.69 22.91
N THR A 354 -5.64 19.01 22.96
CA THR A 354 -6.35 19.82 23.94
C THR A 354 -7.80 20.04 23.53
N PRO A 355 -8.71 20.31 24.49
CA PRO A 355 -10.09 20.69 24.16
C PRO A 355 -10.15 21.87 23.19
N GLN A 356 -9.31 22.90 23.40
CA GLN A 356 -9.21 24.07 22.51
C GLN A 356 -8.87 23.65 21.07
N MET A 357 -7.89 22.76 20.88
CA MET A 357 -7.49 22.33 19.53
C MET A 357 -8.57 21.52 18.83
N ILE A 358 -9.31 20.68 19.56
CA ILE A 358 -10.44 19.92 19.01
C ILE A 358 -11.57 20.87 18.59
N PHE A 359 -11.90 21.84 19.43
CA PHE A 359 -12.92 22.85 19.19
C PHE A 359 -12.63 23.75 17.99
N GLY A 360 -11.38 24.21 17.87
CA GLY A 360 -10.95 25.03 16.73
C GLY A 360 -10.85 24.24 15.41
N LYS A 361 -10.57 22.93 15.46
CA LYS A 361 -10.27 22.12 14.27
C LYS A 361 -11.48 21.86 13.38
N SER A 362 -12.58 21.32 13.90
CA SER A 362 -13.72 20.92 13.06
C SER A 362 -15.05 21.12 13.76
N LYS A 363 -16.12 21.37 13.01
CA LYS A 363 -17.51 21.48 13.54
C LYS A 363 -18.02 20.21 14.26
N GLY A 364 -17.28 19.10 14.17
CA GLY A 364 -17.59 17.84 14.87
C GLY A 364 -17.14 17.77 16.33
N TYR A 365 -16.66 18.86 16.94
CA TYR A 365 -16.13 18.85 18.32
C TYR A 365 -17.13 18.35 19.37
N ASN A 366 -18.44 18.53 19.14
CA ASN A 366 -19.53 18.06 20.01
C ASN A 366 -19.58 16.53 20.19
N LYS A 367 -18.93 15.76 19.30
CA LYS A 367 -18.85 14.30 19.40
C LYS A 367 -17.67 13.82 20.25
N VAL A 368 -16.79 14.74 20.64
CA VAL A 368 -15.48 14.44 21.26
C VAL A 368 -15.34 15.11 22.62
N LEU A 369 -15.81 16.36 22.75
CA LEU A 369 -15.76 17.14 23.97
C LEU A 369 -17.03 16.99 24.80
N ASP A 370 -16.91 17.17 26.11
CA ASP A 370 -18.08 17.16 27.00
C ASP A 370 -18.80 18.50 27.00
N LYS A 371 -20.08 18.48 27.38
CA LYS A 371 -20.95 19.66 27.44
C LYS A 371 -20.36 20.81 28.25
N THR A 372 -19.67 20.51 29.35
CA THR A 372 -19.04 21.53 30.20
C THR A 372 -17.89 22.25 29.47
N ASP A 373 -17.00 21.49 28.83
CA ASP A 373 -15.86 22.03 28.09
C ASP A 373 -16.37 22.83 26.88
N ILE A 374 -17.39 22.31 26.17
CA ILE A 374 -18.04 22.99 25.04
C ILE A 374 -18.60 24.34 25.48
N LYS A 375 -19.36 24.38 26.58
CA LYS A 375 -19.97 25.63 27.07
C LYS A 375 -18.92 26.69 27.41
N GLN A 376 -17.83 26.30 28.07
CA GLN A 376 -16.74 27.23 28.39
C GLN A 376 -16.04 27.73 27.12
N LEU A 377 -15.78 26.83 26.17
CA LEU A 377 -15.15 27.16 24.89
C LEU A 377 -16.02 28.06 24.01
N GLU A 378 -17.32 27.80 23.91
CA GLU A 378 -18.28 28.62 23.16
C GLU A 378 -18.42 30.01 23.78
N ASN A 379 -18.47 30.10 25.13
CA ASN A 379 -18.49 31.38 25.83
C ASN A 379 -17.21 32.20 25.54
N GLY A 380 -16.04 31.58 25.66
CA GLY A 380 -14.76 32.23 25.34
C GLY A 380 -14.66 32.64 23.87
N ALA A 381 -15.14 31.79 22.96
CA ALA A 381 -15.19 32.08 21.53
C ALA A 381 -16.10 33.28 21.21
N LYS A 382 -17.26 33.37 21.87
CA LYS A 382 -18.20 34.50 21.74
C LYS A 382 -17.56 35.82 22.20
N LEU A 383 -16.84 35.81 23.33
CA LEU A 383 -16.12 36.98 23.84
C LEU A 383 -15.01 37.45 22.88
N LEU A 384 -14.35 36.50 22.20
CA LEU A 384 -13.28 36.79 21.24
C LEU A 384 -13.80 37.06 19.81
N GLY A 385 -15.12 36.99 19.58
CA GLY A 385 -15.74 37.19 18.28
C GLY A 385 -15.35 36.14 17.23
N ILE A 386 -15.10 34.89 17.64
CA ILE A 386 -14.65 33.81 16.75
C ILE A 386 -15.65 32.65 16.70
N GLU A 387 -15.76 31.99 15.55
CA GLU A 387 -16.60 30.81 15.36
C GLU A 387 -15.78 29.53 15.52
N ALA A 388 -16.37 28.50 16.12
CA ALA A 388 -15.74 27.19 16.29
C ALA A 388 -15.54 26.44 14.96
N GLY A 389 -14.58 25.52 14.93
CA GLY A 389 -14.43 24.54 13.85
C GLY A 389 -13.99 25.08 12.48
N LYS A 390 -13.39 26.27 12.41
CA LYS A 390 -12.92 26.88 11.14
C LYS A 390 -11.58 26.30 10.65
N GLY A 391 -10.80 25.68 11.53
CA GLY A 391 -9.44 25.24 11.24
C GLY A 391 -9.31 24.27 10.06
N HIS A 392 -10.19 23.26 9.98
CA HIS A 392 -10.18 22.29 8.88
C HIS A 392 -10.54 22.92 7.53
N GLY A 393 -11.41 23.95 7.54
CA GLY A 393 -11.76 24.69 6.33
C GLY A 393 -10.56 25.46 5.75
N TYR A 394 -9.72 26.05 6.61
CA TYR A 394 -8.47 26.67 6.15
C TYR A 394 -7.50 25.65 5.56
N TYR A 395 -7.34 24.49 6.21
CA TYR A 395 -6.48 23.42 5.72
C TYR A 395 -6.91 22.88 4.35
N GLU A 396 -8.19 22.56 4.15
CA GLU A 396 -8.69 22.05 2.88
C GLU A 396 -8.54 23.06 1.74
N ARG A 397 -8.75 24.36 2.03
CA ARG A 397 -8.53 25.43 1.05
C ARG A 397 -7.07 25.55 0.67
N ILE A 398 -6.15 25.53 1.63
CA ILE A 398 -4.71 25.66 1.35
C ILE A 398 -4.20 24.44 0.58
N ARG A 399 -4.68 23.23 0.92
CA ARG A 399 -4.19 21.97 0.33
C ARG A 399 -4.44 21.83 -1.17
N VAL A 400 -5.45 22.49 -1.72
CA VAL A 400 -5.81 22.39 -3.15
C VAL A 400 -5.17 23.49 -4.00
N LEU A 401 -4.48 24.45 -3.37
CA LEU A 401 -3.81 25.56 -4.05
C LEU A 401 -2.42 25.14 -4.53
N ASP A 402 -1.94 25.82 -5.57
CA ASP A 402 -0.61 25.60 -6.12
C ASP A 402 0.43 26.47 -5.39
N ASP A 403 1.52 25.84 -4.92
CA ASP A 403 2.54 26.49 -4.08
C ASP A 403 3.29 27.63 -4.81
N GLU A 404 3.37 27.60 -6.15
CA GLU A 404 4.05 28.61 -6.95
C GLU A 404 3.10 29.72 -7.39
N ILE A 405 1.91 29.35 -7.88
CA ILE A 405 0.92 30.28 -8.43
C ILE A 405 0.19 31.03 -7.30
N ASP A 406 -0.23 30.33 -6.25
CA ASP A 406 -1.12 30.87 -5.21
C ASP A 406 -0.38 31.32 -3.94
N LYS A 407 0.95 31.47 -4.01
CA LYS A 407 1.83 31.77 -2.88
C LYS A 407 1.35 32.91 -1.97
N SER A 408 0.81 33.99 -2.56
CA SER A 408 0.26 35.12 -1.82
C SER A 408 -1.00 34.75 -1.03
N LEU A 409 -1.90 34.00 -1.66
CA LEU A 409 -3.14 33.52 -1.05
C LEU A 409 -2.86 32.51 0.06
N ILE A 410 -1.94 31.56 -0.18
CA ILE A 410 -1.48 30.60 0.83
C ILE A 410 -0.93 31.35 2.06
N LYS A 411 -0.08 32.37 1.86
CA LYS A 411 0.49 33.17 2.95
C LYS A 411 -0.59 33.91 3.75
N SER A 412 -1.59 34.47 3.07
CA SER A 412 -2.73 35.15 3.69
C SER A 412 -3.57 34.18 4.54
N LEU A 413 -4.04 33.09 3.93
CA LEU A 413 -4.85 32.07 4.60
C LEU A 413 -4.13 31.42 5.78
N THR A 414 -2.82 31.17 5.64
CA THR A 414 -1.98 30.65 6.72
C THR A 414 -1.92 31.62 7.89
N SER A 415 -1.78 32.92 7.61
CA SER A 415 -1.73 33.97 8.64
C SER A 415 -3.07 34.12 9.37
N GLU A 416 -4.18 34.10 8.63
CA GLU A 416 -5.53 34.10 9.21
C GLU A 416 -5.77 32.89 10.11
N SER A 417 -5.43 31.69 9.63
CA SER A 417 -5.58 30.44 10.38
C SER A 417 -4.71 30.45 11.64
N LYS A 418 -3.47 30.97 11.55
CA LYS A 418 -2.57 31.10 12.70
C LYS A 418 -3.11 32.08 13.74
N ALA A 419 -3.67 33.21 13.31
CA ALA A 419 -4.34 34.16 14.20
C ALA A 419 -5.58 33.53 14.86
N TYR A 420 -6.36 32.77 14.10
CA TYR A 420 -7.51 32.01 14.61
C TYR A 420 -7.09 31.03 15.71
N TYR A 421 -6.12 30.15 15.44
CA TYR A 421 -5.65 29.18 16.44
C TYR A 421 -4.98 29.84 17.65
N LYS A 422 -4.37 31.02 17.49
CA LYS A 422 -3.85 31.81 18.62
C LYS A 422 -4.98 32.25 19.54
N LYS A 423 -6.10 32.76 19.00
CA LYS A 423 -7.29 33.13 19.78
C LYS A 423 -7.96 31.93 20.43
N ILE A 424 -8.02 30.79 19.72
CA ILE A 424 -8.58 29.55 20.27
C ILE A 424 -7.76 29.05 21.48
N ARG A 425 -6.41 29.14 21.41
CA ARG A 425 -5.53 28.75 22.52
C ARG A 425 -5.66 29.62 23.76
N SER A 426 -6.04 30.89 23.61
CA SER A 426 -6.20 31.81 24.74
C SER A 426 -7.52 31.61 25.51
N ILE A 427 -8.40 30.71 25.06
CA ILE A 427 -9.62 30.40 25.80
C ILE A 427 -9.27 29.51 27.00
N GLU A 428 -9.45 30.08 28.20
CA GLU A 428 -9.28 29.36 29.46
C GLU A 428 -10.43 28.38 29.69
N ILE A 429 -10.09 27.19 30.16
CA ILE A 429 -11.05 26.17 30.57
C ILE A 429 -10.73 25.84 32.02
N ASN A 430 -11.66 26.16 32.91
CA ASN A 430 -11.57 25.81 34.32
C ASN A 430 -11.94 24.34 34.51
N ALA A 431 -11.16 23.63 35.33
CA ALA A 431 -11.50 22.27 35.73
C ALA A 431 -12.91 22.27 36.36
N PRO A 432 -13.73 21.23 36.11
CA PRO A 432 -15.06 21.16 36.70
C PRO A 432 -14.93 21.26 38.22
N GLN A 433 -15.65 22.22 38.81
CA GLN A 433 -15.92 22.20 40.25
C GLN A 433 -16.66 20.89 40.52
N LYS A 434 -16.09 20.07 41.41
CA LYS A 434 -16.59 18.74 41.76
C LYS A 434 -18.02 18.78 42.28
#